data_AF-A0A8S9W7U1-F1
#
_entry.id   AF-A0A8S9W7U1-F1
#
_cell.length_a   1.000
_cell.length_b   1.000
_cell.length_c   1.000
_cell.angle_alpha   90.00
_cell.angle_beta   90.00
_cell.angle_gamma   90.00
#
_symmetry.space_group_name_H-M   'P 1'
#
loop_
_entity.id
_entity.type
_entity.pdbx_description
1 polymer ?
#
loop_
_entity_poly.entity_id
_entity_poly.type
_entity_poly.pdbx_seq_one_letter_code
_entity_poly.pdbx_strand_id
1 'polypeptide(L)'
;HTANFFWEELEQRLECLQGKVPIICLGHDPSHWVFSTVDPGIVANCYNYITYNGEENLVNLLRYIGKEVVGLDLTADPPALVPWEGLYHPDAPGQFADIAEYLDWQKSTIPAKPAIPSKPAKSAKPAKEGTVGILFSRISWVNRTLEIEDALIREFESRDLSVIPVFSYSVRDDELGTKGMDEVIREYFIVDGEPVVDAVVKLSPFFLVSDKTAIQDASKARHGIDLLMDLDVPIFQPIISYYTTREQWEETNGLSNDIGWGVALPEFIIIAAGEAQDNFIDRRPIAERCIKLASRVEKW
;
A
#
# COMPACT_ATOMS: atom_id res chain seq x y z
N HIS A 1 -6.98 -26.50 10.16
CA HIS A 1 -7.49 -27.07 11.42
C HIS A 1 -6.77 -26.56 12.69
N THR A 2 -5.88 -25.56 12.61
CA THR A 2 -5.11 -25.01 13.76
C THR A 2 -5.67 -23.72 14.36
N ALA A 3 -6.65 -23.08 13.72
CA ALA A 3 -7.18 -21.78 14.17
C ALA A 3 -8.06 -21.88 15.45
N ASN A 4 -8.81 -22.98 15.64
CA ASN A 4 -9.76 -23.07 16.76
C ASN A 4 -9.08 -23.14 18.14
N PHE A 5 -7.92 -23.79 18.26
CA PHE A 5 -7.22 -23.92 19.55
C PHE A 5 -6.69 -22.58 20.08
N PHE A 6 -6.26 -21.67 19.20
CA PHE A 6 -5.77 -20.36 19.61
C PHE A 6 -6.89 -19.51 20.22
N TRP A 7 -8.06 -19.48 19.56
CA TRP A 7 -9.19 -18.70 20.02
C TRP A 7 -9.78 -19.25 21.32
N GLU A 8 -9.91 -20.58 21.45
CA GLU A 8 -10.33 -21.22 22.71
C GLU A 8 -9.38 -20.90 23.87
N GLU A 9 -8.05 -20.92 23.64
CA GLU A 9 -7.07 -20.55 24.67
C GLU A 9 -7.15 -19.05 25.03
N LEU A 10 -7.31 -18.17 24.03
CA LEU A 10 -7.45 -16.74 24.24
C LEU A 10 -8.72 -16.43 25.05
N GLU A 11 -9.86 -17.05 24.71
CA GLU A 11 -11.12 -16.91 25.43
C GLU A 11 -10.98 -17.29 26.91
N GLN A 12 -10.39 -18.46 27.20
CA GLN A 12 -10.14 -18.89 28.58
C GLN A 12 -9.26 -17.90 29.36
N ARG A 13 -8.24 -17.33 28.70
CA ARG A 13 -7.39 -16.30 29.31
C ARG A 13 -8.16 -15.00 29.56
N LEU A 14 -9.03 -14.58 28.64
CA LEU A 14 -9.87 -13.40 28.78
C LEU A 14 -10.88 -13.58 29.93
N GLU A 15 -11.52 -14.73 30.05
CA GLU A 15 -12.42 -15.07 31.17
C GLU A 15 -11.72 -14.93 32.53
N CYS A 16 -10.47 -15.37 32.64
CA CYS A 16 -9.68 -15.24 33.87
C CYS A 16 -9.38 -13.78 34.27
N LEU A 17 -9.45 -12.84 33.32
CA LEU A 17 -9.19 -11.41 33.50
C LEU A 17 -10.48 -10.60 33.70
N GLN A 18 -11.64 -11.13 33.30
CA GLN A 18 -12.92 -10.47 33.49
C GLN A 18 -13.15 -10.13 34.97
N GLY A 19 -13.56 -8.89 35.23
CA GLY A 19 -13.76 -8.36 36.58
C GLY A 19 -12.49 -7.96 37.34
N LYS A 20 -11.28 -8.23 36.80
CA LYS A 20 -10.00 -7.78 37.38
C LYS A 20 -9.43 -6.57 36.66
N VAL A 21 -9.55 -6.54 35.34
CA VAL A 21 -9.11 -5.44 34.48
C VAL A 21 -10.14 -5.15 33.39
N PRO A 22 -10.25 -3.91 32.91
CA PRO A 22 -11.03 -3.60 31.72
C PRO A 22 -10.48 -4.31 30.48
N ILE A 23 -11.36 -4.81 29.62
CA ILE A 23 -11.04 -5.55 28.40
C ILE A 23 -11.73 -4.84 27.23
N ILE A 24 -10.97 -4.60 26.15
CA ILE A 24 -11.47 -4.00 24.91
C ILE A 24 -11.05 -4.93 23.77
N CYS A 25 -12.02 -5.55 23.11
CA CYS A 25 -11.78 -6.46 21.99
C CYS A 25 -12.05 -5.74 20.67
N LEU A 26 -11.02 -5.56 19.86
CA LEU A 26 -11.04 -4.76 18.63
C LEU A 26 -10.83 -5.62 17.37
N GLY A 27 -11.30 -6.86 17.42
CA GLY A 27 -11.25 -7.78 16.28
C GLY A 27 -12.03 -7.23 15.08
N HIS A 28 -11.58 -7.57 13.86
CA HIS A 28 -12.25 -7.14 12.63
C HIS A 28 -13.69 -7.67 12.54
N ASP A 29 -13.93 -8.91 13.01
CA ASP A 29 -15.27 -9.45 13.18
C ASP A 29 -15.91 -8.93 14.49
N PRO A 30 -17.01 -8.15 14.41
CA PRO A 30 -17.70 -7.60 15.57
C PRO A 30 -18.24 -8.65 16.54
N SER A 31 -18.37 -9.92 16.13
CA SER A 31 -18.79 -11.01 17.01
C SER A 31 -17.88 -11.16 18.25
N HIS A 32 -16.58 -10.86 18.09
CA HIS A 32 -15.60 -10.90 19.18
C HIS A 32 -15.72 -9.72 20.15
N TRP A 33 -16.45 -8.65 19.80
CA TRP A 33 -16.57 -7.48 20.68
C TRP A 33 -17.36 -7.81 21.94
N VAL A 34 -18.13 -8.90 21.93
CA VAL A 34 -18.87 -9.45 23.09
C VAL A 34 -17.97 -9.74 24.30
N PHE A 35 -16.67 -9.97 24.08
CA PHE A 35 -15.71 -10.21 25.15
C PHE A 35 -15.21 -8.93 25.83
N SER A 36 -15.58 -7.75 25.33
CA SER A 36 -15.24 -6.47 25.95
C SER A 36 -16.02 -6.27 27.24
N THR A 37 -15.38 -5.67 28.24
CA THR A 37 -15.99 -5.38 29.55
C THR A 37 -16.27 -3.90 29.79
N VAL A 38 -16.09 -3.07 28.76
CA VAL A 38 -16.36 -1.62 28.75
C VAL A 38 -17.64 -1.30 27.96
N ASP A 39 -18.10 -0.05 28.04
CA ASP A 39 -19.26 0.41 27.29
C ASP A 39 -19.08 0.17 25.76
N PRO A 40 -20.10 -0.33 25.04
CA PRO A 40 -20.01 -0.58 23.60
C PRO A 40 -19.62 0.64 22.76
N GLY A 41 -20.00 1.85 23.20
CA GLY A 41 -19.58 3.10 22.56
C GLY A 41 -18.08 3.34 22.65
N ILE A 42 -17.45 2.95 23.76
CA ILE A 42 -15.99 2.99 23.92
C ILE A 42 -15.34 1.99 22.95
N VAL A 43 -15.86 0.76 22.84
CA VAL A 43 -15.33 -0.26 21.92
C VAL A 43 -15.40 0.24 20.47
N ALA A 44 -16.56 0.76 20.05
CA ALA A 44 -16.75 1.30 18.71
C ALA A 44 -15.79 2.46 18.41
N ASN A 45 -15.61 3.38 19.36
CA ASN A 45 -14.70 4.51 19.17
C ASN A 45 -13.23 4.06 19.10
N CYS A 46 -12.83 3.10 19.95
CA CYS A 46 -11.51 2.46 19.90
C CYS A 46 -11.28 1.76 18.55
N TYR A 47 -12.29 1.07 18.03
CA TYR A 47 -12.23 0.39 16.75
C TYR A 47 -12.03 1.39 15.60
N ASN A 48 -12.68 2.56 15.64
CA ASN A 48 -12.50 3.61 14.64
C ASN A 48 -11.08 4.15 14.62
N TYR A 49 -10.43 4.37 15.76
CA TYR A 49 -9.01 4.77 15.78
C TYR A 49 -8.10 3.74 15.10
N ILE A 50 -8.31 2.44 15.37
CA ILE A 50 -7.51 1.38 14.73
C ILE A 50 -7.80 1.30 13.23
N THR A 51 -9.06 1.43 12.85
CA THR A 51 -9.52 1.32 11.46
C THR A 51 -8.98 2.46 10.60
N TYR A 52 -9.09 3.71 11.08
CA TYR A 52 -8.53 4.86 10.39
C TYR A 52 -7.00 4.85 10.42
N ASN A 53 -6.39 4.23 11.45
CA ASN A 53 -4.95 4.03 11.57
C ASN A 53 -4.19 5.37 11.62
N GLY A 54 -2.86 5.33 11.61
CA GLY A 54 -2.01 6.51 11.71
C GLY A 54 -1.57 6.79 13.14
N GLU A 55 -0.36 7.32 13.24
CA GLU A 55 0.31 7.57 14.52
C GLU A 55 -0.54 8.42 15.47
N GLU A 56 -1.13 9.51 14.98
CA GLU A 56 -1.97 10.40 15.79
C GLU A 56 -3.22 9.69 16.32
N ASN A 57 -3.86 8.85 15.51
CA ASN A 57 -5.01 8.06 15.95
C ASN A 57 -4.61 7.02 16.99
N LEU A 58 -3.46 6.36 16.84
CA LEU A 58 -2.97 5.40 17.84
C LEU A 58 -2.58 6.08 19.16
N VAL A 59 -1.99 7.26 19.10
CA VAL A 59 -1.71 8.09 20.29
C VAL A 59 -3.02 8.51 20.97
N ASN A 60 -3.99 9.00 20.20
CA ASN A 60 -5.28 9.41 20.74
C ASN A 60 -6.12 8.22 21.24
N LEU A 61 -5.99 7.03 20.64
CA LEU A 61 -6.57 5.79 21.16
C LEU A 61 -6.07 5.50 22.58
N LEU A 62 -4.75 5.54 22.81
CA LEU A 62 -4.18 5.29 24.13
C LEU A 62 -4.62 6.35 25.14
N ARG A 63 -4.68 7.63 24.74
CA ARG A 63 -5.21 8.71 25.58
C ARG A 63 -6.69 8.53 25.90
N TYR A 64 -7.48 8.13 24.91
CA TYR A 64 -8.92 7.89 25.03
C TYR A 64 -9.20 6.73 25.99
N ILE A 65 -8.49 5.61 25.85
CA ILE A 65 -8.56 4.47 26.80
C ILE A 65 -8.13 4.93 28.19
N GLY A 66 -7.02 5.64 28.31
CA GLY A 66 -6.53 6.15 29.60
C GLY A 66 -7.57 7.04 30.30
N LYS A 67 -8.27 7.90 29.54
CA LYS A 67 -9.31 8.78 30.07
C LYS A 67 -10.60 8.03 30.42
N GLU A 68 -11.21 7.36 29.44
CA GLU A 68 -12.57 6.82 29.57
C GLU A 68 -12.63 5.50 30.33
N VAL A 69 -11.53 4.73 30.34
CA VAL A 69 -11.50 3.37 30.94
C VAL A 69 -10.68 3.35 32.23
N VAL A 70 -9.55 4.05 32.28
CA VAL A 70 -8.66 4.07 33.45
C VAL A 70 -8.95 5.25 34.39
N GLY A 71 -9.60 6.31 33.89
CA GLY A 71 -9.91 7.52 34.68
C GLY A 71 -8.72 8.47 34.85
N LEU A 72 -7.76 8.44 33.93
CA LEU A 72 -6.64 9.37 33.90
C LEU A 72 -7.09 10.75 33.39
N ASP A 73 -6.46 11.81 33.89
CA ASP A 73 -6.66 13.18 33.41
C ASP A 73 -5.90 13.38 32.08
N LEU A 74 -6.48 12.88 30.99
CA LEU A 74 -5.94 12.97 29.64
C LEU A 74 -6.98 13.59 28.70
N THR A 75 -6.51 14.26 27.65
CA THR A 75 -7.34 14.73 26.54
C THR A 75 -7.04 13.89 25.31
N ALA A 76 -8.09 13.45 24.61
CA ALA A 76 -7.96 12.69 23.37
C ALA A 76 -8.86 13.34 22.31
N ASP A 77 -8.28 13.63 21.15
CA ASP A 77 -9.03 14.09 19.98
C ASP A 77 -9.80 12.91 19.37
N PRO A 78 -10.99 13.11 18.79
CA PRO A 78 -11.77 12.02 18.19
C PRO A 78 -11.01 11.32 17.04
N PRO A 79 -11.40 10.08 16.67
CA PRO A 79 -10.79 9.38 15.53
C PRO A 79 -10.85 10.24 14.27
N ALA A 80 -9.68 10.52 13.70
CA ALA A 80 -9.54 11.32 12.50
C ALA A 80 -9.42 10.42 11.27
N LEU A 81 -10.18 10.70 10.21
CA LEU A 81 -10.05 9.95 8.98
C LEU A 81 -8.70 10.27 8.33
N VAL A 82 -7.88 9.24 8.14
CA VAL A 82 -6.64 9.33 7.34
C VAL A 82 -6.99 8.91 5.91
N PRO A 83 -6.55 9.64 4.86
CA PRO A 83 -6.93 9.38 3.47
C PRO A 83 -6.79 7.91 3.07
N TRP A 84 -7.80 7.37 2.40
CA TRP A 84 -7.82 5.98 1.92
C TRP A 84 -6.93 5.77 0.68
N GLU A 85 -6.82 6.81 -0.12
CA GLU A 85 -5.99 6.91 -1.31
C GLU A 85 -5.47 8.34 -1.47
N GLY A 86 -4.45 8.49 -2.31
CA GLY A 86 -3.86 9.78 -2.64
C GLY A 86 -2.51 9.63 -3.31
N LEU A 87 -1.93 10.76 -3.67
CA LEU A 87 -0.63 10.85 -4.32
C LEU A 87 0.45 11.22 -3.31
N TYR A 88 1.61 10.61 -3.48
CA TYR A 88 2.76 10.78 -2.61
C TYR A 88 4.01 11.16 -3.41
N HIS A 89 4.90 11.93 -2.78
CA HIS A 89 6.28 12.07 -3.23
C HIS A 89 7.20 12.35 -2.04
N PRO A 90 8.43 11.82 -1.98
CA PRO A 90 9.37 12.08 -0.88
C PRO A 90 9.74 13.56 -0.71
N ASP A 91 9.68 14.35 -1.79
CA ASP A 91 9.95 15.81 -1.76
C ASP A 91 8.70 16.68 -1.58
N ALA A 92 7.51 16.08 -1.59
CA ALA A 92 6.28 16.84 -1.40
C ALA A 92 6.10 17.21 0.08
N PRO A 93 5.56 18.39 0.40
CA PRO A 93 5.28 18.78 1.78
C PRO A 93 4.16 17.95 2.44
N GLY A 94 3.38 17.22 1.62
CA GLY A 94 2.28 16.38 2.05
C GLY A 94 1.75 15.55 0.89
N GLN A 95 0.64 14.85 1.12
CA GLN A 95 -0.07 14.11 0.08
C GLN A 95 -0.97 15.03 -0.76
N PHE A 96 -1.29 14.59 -1.98
CA PHE A 96 -2.29 15.26 -2.84
C PHE A 96 -3.50 14.34 -3.03
N ALA A 97 -4.70 14.91 -2.97
CA ALA A 97 -5.92 14.17 -3.27
C ALA A 97 -6.24 14.16 -4.78
N ASP A 98 -5.77 15.18 -5.51
CA ASP A 98 -6.09 15.43 -6.91
C ASP A 98 -4.85 15.28 -7.80
N ILE A 99 -5.04 14.65 -8.98
CA ILE A 99 -3.96 14.39 -9.92
C ILE A 99 -3.46 15.67 -10.61
N ALA A 100 -4.32 16.63 -10.92
CA ALA A 100 -3.91 17.87 -11.57
C ALA A 100 -3.03 18.70 -10.63
N GLU A 101 -3.41 18.81 -9.35
CA GLU A 101 -2.58 19.45 -8.32
C GLU A 101 -1.19 18.81 -8.20
N TYR A 102 -1.14 17.47 -8.21
CA TYR A 102 0.13 16.73 -8.16
C TYR A 102 0.99 17.00 -9.40
N LEU A 103 0.41 16.94 -10.60
CA LEU A 103 1.14 17.16 -11.85
C LEU A 103 1.69 18.59 -11.95
N ASP A 104 0.93 19.59 -11.48
CA ASP A 104 1.38 20.99 -11.44
C ASP A 104 2.52 21.20 -10.43
N TRP A 105 2.40 20.59 -9.25
CA TRP A 105 3.48 20.58 -8.26
C TRP A 105 4.74 19.88 -8.80
N GLN A 106 4.59 18.71 -9.43
CA GLN A 106 5.71 17.95 -9.98
C GLN A 106 6.45 18.75 -11.05
N LYS A 107 5.73 19.32 -12.03
CA LYS A 107 6.33 20.15 -13.10
C LYS A 107 7.07 21.38 -12.57
N SER A 108 6.62 21.96 -11.46
CA SER A 108 7.22 23.16 -10.88
C SER A 108 8.38 22.88 -9.93
N THR A 109 8.44 21.67 -9.36
CA THR A 109 9.37 21.35 -8.25
C THR A 109 10.44 20.35 -8.66
N ILE A 110 10.09 19.33 -9.44
CA ILE A 110 11.00 18.26 -9.83
C ILE A 110 11.81 18.72 -11.05
N PRO A 111 13.14 18.91 -10.93
CA PRO A 111 13.93 19.42 -12.04
C PRO A 111 14.02 18.39 -13.15
N ALA A 112 13.47 18.69 -14.33
CA ALA A 112 13.79 17.94 -15.54
C ALA A 112 15.29 18.10 -15.83
N LYS A 113 16.02 17.00 -16.05
CA LYS A 113 17.40 17.15 -16.52
C LYS A 113 17.37 17.79 -17.91
N PRO A 114 18.33 18.68 -18.22
CA PRO A 114 18.44 19.23 -19.55
C PRO A 114 18.63 18.09 -20.54
N ALA A 115 17.71 18.00 -21.51
CA ALA A 115 17.80 17.01 -22.59
C ALA A 115 19.21 17.06 -23.20
N ILE A 116 19.97 15.99 -23.03
CA ILE A 116 21.26 15.85 -23.71
C ILE A 116 20.91 15.83 -25.21
N PRO A 117 21.42 16.75 -26.05
CA PRO A 117 21.16 16.72 -27.48
C PRO A 117 21.76 15.44 -28.05
N SER A 118 20.94 14.40 -28.14
CA SER A 118 21.27 13.15 -28.76
C SER A 118 21.31 13.36 -30.27
N LYS A 119 22.32 12.78 -30.94
CA LYS A 119 22.44 12.84 -32.41
C LYS A 119 21.14 12.40 -33.05
N PRO A 120 20.67 13.06 -34.13
CA PRO A 120 19.42 12.70 -34.78
C PRO A 120 19.55 11.31 -35.38
N ALA A 121 18.95 10.31 -34.72
CA ALA A 121 18.73 9.00 -35.30
C ALA A 121 17.63 9.12 -36.35
N LYS A 122 17.86 8.58 -37.55
CA LYS A 122 17.02 8.72 -38.76
C LYS A 122 15.63 8.07 -38.68
N SER A 123 15.14 7.77 -37.48
CA SER A 123 13.81 7.21 -37.22
C SER A 123 13.39 7.36 -35.74
N ALA A 124 13.94 8.33 -35.00
CA ALA A 124 13.56 8.53 -33.61
C ALA A 124 12.21 9.24 -33.54
N LYS A 125 11.20 8.56 -32.97
CA LYS A 125 10.14 9.25 -32.23
C LYS A 125 10.81 10.26 -31.28
N PRO A 126 10.26 11.48 -31.08
CA PRO A 126 10.79 12.39 -30.07
C PRO A 126 10.94 11.61 -28.76
N ALA A 127 12.02 11.85 -28.01
CA ALA A 127 12.22 11.25 -26.69
C ALA A 127 10.98 11.59 -25.87
N LYS A 128 10.10 10.60 -25.66
CA LYS A 128 8.91 10.79 -24.85
C LYS A 128 9.44 10.88 -23.41
N GLU A 129 9.15 11.98 -22.73
CA GLU A 129 9.31 12.07 -21.27
C GLU A 129 8.34 11.03 -20.69
N GLY A 130 8.83 9.82 -20.47
CA GLY A 130 7.99 8.70 -20.05
C GLY A 130 7.48 8.91 -18.64
N THR A 131 6.23 8.55 -18.38
CA THR A 131 5.62 8.67 -17.05
C THR A 131 5.33 7.28 -16.47
N VAL A 132 5.81 7.01 -15.26
CA VAL A 132 5.61 5.73 -14.57
C VAL A 132 4.65 5.90 -13.40
N GLY A 133 3.51 5.22 -13.44
CA GLY A 133 2.64 5.08 -12.28
C GLY A 133 3.23 4.09 -11.28
N ILE A 134 3.24 4.41 -9.99
CA ILE A 134 3.57 3.45 -8.92
C ILE A 134 2.33 3.29 -8.05
N LEU A 135 1.83 2.07 -7.92
CA LEU A 135 0.67 1.75 -7.11
C LEU A 135 1.08 0.93 -5.89
N PHE A 136 0.88 1.47 -4.69
CA PHE A 136 1.37 0.87 -3.45
C PHE A 136 0.36 0.95 -2.29
N SER A 137 0.66 0.25 -1.20
CA SER A 137 -0.27 0.09 -0.08
C SER A 137 -0.37 1.37 0.77
N ARG A 138 -1.59 1.78 1.09
CA ARG A 138 -1.86 2.81 2.11
C ARG A 138 -1.18 2.48 3.45
N ILE A 139 -1.09 1.20 3.83
CA ILE A 139 -0.47 0.79 5.10
C ILE A 139 0.98 1.27 5.17
N SER A 140 1.72 1.15 4.07
CA SER A 140 3.10 1.61 3.97
C SER A 140 3.22 3.13 4.10
N TRP A 141 2.30 3.86 3.47
CA TRP A 141 2.24 5.32 3.58
C TRP A 141 1.93 5.79 5.00
N VAL A 142 0.89 5.24 5.61
CA VAL A 142 0.46 5.59 6.98
C VAL A 142 1.55 5.26 8.01
N ASN A 143 2.24 4.13 7.84
CA ASN A 143 3.31 3.71 8.74
C ASN A 143 4.67 4.35 8.42
N ARG A 144 4.77 5.19 7.38
CA ARG A 144 6.01 5.83 6.92
C ARG A 144 7.13 4.83 6.57
N THR A 145 6.77 3.61 6.16
CA THR A 145 7.72 2.58 5.72
C THR A 145 7.84 2.61 4.20
N LEU A 146 8.36 3.70 3.64
CA LEU A 146 8.30 4.04 2.21
C LEU A 146 9.61 3.84 1.44
N GLU A 147 10.57 3.12 2.02
CA GLU A 147 11.92 3.01 1.45
C GLU A 147 11.97 2.35 0.08
N ILE A 148 11.01 1.46 -0.23
CA ILE A 148 10.91 0.81 -1.54
C ILE A 148 10.37 1.80 -2.57
N GLU A 149 9.29 2.51 -2.22
CA GLU A 149 8.65 3.51 -3.06
C GLU A 149 9.61 4.66 -3.33
N ASP A 150 10.26 5.19 -2.30
CA ASP A 150 11.27 6.25 -2.41
C ASP A 150 12.41 5.81 -3.32
N ALA A 151 12.95 4.60 -3.13
CA ALA A 151 14.02 4.08 -3.98
C ALA A 151 13.59 3.97 -5.45
N LEU A 152 12.37 3.53 -5.73
CA LEU A 152 11.84 3.45 -7.09
C LEU A 152 11.58 4.83 -7.70
N ILE A 153 10.96 5.74 -6.94
CA ILE A 153 10.73 7.12 -7.36
C ILE A 153 12.05 7.76 -7.78
N ARG A 154 13.06 7.72 -6.89
CA ARG A 154 14.38 8.29 -7.18
C ARG A 154 15.05 7.64 -8.37
N GLU A 155 14.93 6.31 -8.51
CA GLU A 155 15.54 5.60 -9.62
C GLU A 155 14.89 6.01 -10.96
N PHE A 156 13.57 6.14 -11.03
CA PHE A 156 12.87 6.62 -12.22
C PHE A 156 13.18 8.09 -12.53
N GLU A 157 13.13 8.97 -11.54
CA GLU A 157 13.50 10.39 -11.70
C GLU A 157 14.96 10.54 -12.18
N SER A 158 15.86 9.67 -11.70
CA SER A 158 17.26 9.67 -12.15
C SER A 158 17.44 9.31 -13.63
N ARG A 159 16.39 8.77 -14.27
CA ARG A 159 16.32 8.40 -15.70
C ARG A 159 15.48 9.38 -16.51
N ASP A 160 15.16 10.55 -15.94
CA ASP A 160 14.37 11.59 -16.58
C ASP A 160 12.94 11.13 -16.91
N LEU A 161 12.42 10.18 -16.12
CA LEU A 161 11.04 9.73 -16.15
C LEU A 161 10.24 10.47 -15.08
N SER A 162 9.04 10.92 -15.45
CA SER A 162 8.04 11.42 -14.49
C SER A 162 7.47 10.24 -13.72
N VAL A 163 7.07 10.45 -12.46
CA VAL A 163 6.52 9.38 -11.63
C VAL A 163 5.18 9.83 -11.06
N ILE A 164 4.18 8.95 -11.02
CA ILE A 164 2.90 9.20 -10.34
C ILE A 164 2.70 8.13 -9.27
N PRO A 165 3.17 8.36 -8.02
CA PRO A 165 3.04 7.42 -6.92
C PRO A 165 1.68 7.58 -6.23
N VAL A 166 0.87 6.53 -6.27
CA VAL A 166 -0.48 6.46 -5.71
C VAL A 166 -0.52 5.40 -4.62
N PHE A 167 -0.86 5.80 -3.40
CA PHE A 167 -1.19 4.85 -2.34
C PHE A 167 -2.70 4.57 -2.33
N SER A 168 -3.08 3.36 -1.92
CA SER A 168 -4.50 3.00 -1.74
C SER A 168 -4.69 1.86 -0.73
N TYR A 169 -5.84 1.86 -0.05
CA TYR A 169 -6.31 0.75 0.78
C TYR A 169 -6.58 -0.54 -0.03
N SER A 170 -6.65 -0.47 -1.36
CA SER A 170 -6.72 -1.58 -2.32
C SER A 170 -8.00 -2.43 -2.31
N VAL A 171 -8.76 -2.46 -1.22
CA VAL A 171 -9.98 -3.28 -1.07
C VAL A 171 -11.18 -2.37 -0.96
N ARG A 172 -12.16 -2.56 -1.85
CA ARG A 172 -13.45 -1.88 -1.75
C ARG A 172 -14.19 -2.33 -0.49
N ASP A 173 -14.60 -1.34 0.28
CA ASP A 173 -15.38 -1.46 1.50
C ASP A 173 -16.33 -0.26 1.54
N ASP A 174 -17.59 -0.51 1.17
CA ASP A 174 -18.62 0.54 1.07
C ASP A 174 -18.98 1.10 2.47
N GLU A 175 -18.78 0.34 3.56
CA GLU A 175 -19.02 0.84 4.93
C GLU A 175 -17.96 1.87 5.33
N LEU A 176 -16.72 1.65 4.91
CA LEU A 176 -15.61 2.58 5.12
C LEU A 176 -15.52 3.69 4.06
N GLY A 177 -16.31 3.59 2.98
CA GLY A 177 -16.27 4.52 1.86
C GLY A 177 -14.97 4.44 1.06
N THR A 178 -14.34 3.27 1.02
CA THR A 178 -13.06 3.06 0.31
C THR A 178 -13.29 2.71 -1.16
N LYS A 179 -12.43 3.21 -2.03
CA LYS A 179 -12.47 2.90 -3.47
C LYS A 179 -11.86 1.54 -3.77
N GLY A 180 -12.40 0.88 -4.79
CA GLY A 180 -11.75 -0.24 -5.44
C GLY A 180 -10.48 0.18 -6.17
N MET A 181 -9.58 -0.77 -6.42
CA MET A 181 -8.33 -0.49 -7.13
C MET A 181 -8.56 -0.01 -8.58
N ASP A 182 -9.62 -0.49 -9.22
CA ASP A 182 -10.07 -0.05 -10.54
C ASP A 182 -10.50 1.42 -10.55
N GLU A 183 -11.23 1.87 -9.52
CA GLU A 183 -11.62 3.26 -9.34
C GLU A 183 -10.38 4.15 -9.15
N VAL A 184 -9.43 3.72 -8.31
CA VAL A 184 -8.17 4.44 -8.08
C VAL A 184 -7.33 4.56 -9.36
N ILE A 185 -7.20 3.49 -10.15
CA ILE A 185 -6.46 3.54 -11.41
C ILE A 185 -7.12 4.52 -12.38
N ARG A 186 -8.45 4.49 -12.49
CA ARG A 186 -9.19 5.41 -13.38
C ARG A 186 -9.04 6.86 -12.95
N GLU A 187 -9.03 7.13 -11.66
CA GLU A 187 -8.95 8.48 -11.11
C GLU A 187 -7.56 9.09 -11.24
N TYR A 188 -6.50 8.31 -11.00
CA TYR A 188 -5.14 8.84 -10.91
C TYR A 188 -4.28 8.57 -12.15
N PHE A 189 -4.60 7.55 -12.95
CA PHE A 189 -3.81 7.19 -14.14
C PHE A 189 -4.52 7.44 -15.46
N ILE A 190 -5.80 7.81 -15.46
CA ILE A 190 -6.56 8.14 -16.68
C ILE A 190 -7.17 9.52 -16.51
N VAL A 191 -6.82 10.47 -17.39
CA VAL A 191 -7.36 11.84 -17.37
C VAL A 191 -7.98 12.11 -18.73
N ASP A 192 -9.20 12.65 -18.75
CA ASP A 192 -9.97 12.91 -19.98
C ASP A 192 -10.12 11.69 -20.91
N GLY A 193 -10.12 10.49 -20.32
CA GLY A 193 -10.26 9.22 -21.05
C GLY A 193 -8.96 8.65 -21.62
N GLU A 194 -7.82 9.30 -21.39
CA GLU A 194 -6.51 8.87 -21.87
C GLU A 194 -5.56 8.55 -20.71
N PRO A 195 -4.75 7.48 -20.79
CA PRO A 195 -3.72 7.20 -19.81
C PRO A 195 -2.70 8.34 -19.71
N VAL A 196 -2.43 8.81 -18.48
CA VAL A 196 -1.37 9.78 -18.19
C VAL A 196 -0.06 9.12 -17.76
N VAL A 197 -0.02 7.79 -17.81
CA VAL A 197 1.16 6.95 -17.55
C VAL A 197 1.50 6.15 -18.80
N ASP A 198 2.77 5.80 -18.97
CA ASP A 198 3.28 4.91 -20.03
C ASP A 198 3.55 3.49 -19.52
N ALA A 199 3.65 3.32 -18.20
CA ALA A 199 3.79 2.03 -17.53
C ALA A 199 3.31 2.13 -16.08
N VAL A 200 2.89 1.02 -15.48
CA VAL A 200 2.51 0.95 -14.06
C VAL A 200 3.36 -0.09 -13.33
N VAL A 201 3.96 0.29 -12.21
CA VAL A 201 4.58 -0.62 -11.24
C VAL A 201 3.62 -0.82 -10.08
N LYS A 202 3.12 -2.04 -9.91
CA LYS A 202 2.20 -2.40 -8.83
C LYS A 202 2.94 -3.16 -7.73
N LEU A 203 3.05 -2.52 -6.56
CA LEU A 203 3.69 -3.06 -5.36
C LEU A 203 2.68 -3.73 -4.41
N SER A 204 1.39 -3.46 -4.60
CA SER A 204 0.32 -4.09 -3.81
C SER A 204 0.11 -5.55 -4.25
N PRO A 205 0.04 -6.52 -3.32
CA PRO A 205 -0.17 -7.94 -3.63
C PRO A 205 -1.61 -8.27 -4.04
N PHE A 206 -2.57 -7.36 -3.83
CA PHE A 206 -3.98 -7.59 -4.15
C PHE A 206 -4.24 -7.55 -5.66
N PHE A 207 -5.29 -8.22 -6.14
CA PHE A 207 -5.67 -8.17 -7.55
C PHE A 207 -6.14 -6.75 -7.94
N LEU A 208 -6.02 -6.41 -9.23
CA LEU A 208 -6.50 -5.13 -9.77
C LEU A 208 -8.02 -4.98 -9.66
N VAL A 209 -8.74 -6.10 -9.58
CA VAL A 209 -10.18 -6.15 -9.26
C VAL A 209 -10.32 -7.15 -8.13
N SER A 210 -10.51 -6.66 -6.90
CA SER A 210 -10.82 -7.50 -5.75
C SER A 210 -11.87 -6.83 -4.85
N ASP A 211 -12.88 -7.61 -4.50
CA ASP A 211 -13.93 -7.28 -3.55
C ASP A 211 -13.92 -8.39 -2.48
N LYS A 212 -14.16 -8.03 -1.21
CA LYS A 212 -14.18 -8.96 -0.08
C LYS A 212 -15.11 -10.17 -0.29
N THR A 213 -16.08 -10.07 -1.20
CA THR A 213 -17.18 -11.04 -1.30
C THR A 213 -17.12 -12.04 -2.45
N ALA A 214 -16.22 -11.94 -3.45
CA ALA A 214 -16.37 -12.81 -4.64
C ALA A 214 -15.08 -13.03 -5.45
N ILE A 215 -14.51 -14.25 -5.33
CA ILE A 215 -13.40 -14.74 -6.15
C ILE A 215 -13.90 -15.43 -7.46
N GLN A 216 -15.22 -15.59 -7.67
CA GLN A 216 -15.76 -16.49 -8.71
C GLN A 216 -16.82 -15.90 -9.66
N ASP A 217 -16.87 -14.59 -9.88
CA ASP A 217 -17.84 -14.00 -10.82
C ASP A 217 -17.20 -13.64 -12.18
N ALA A 218 -17.70 -14.26 -13.25
CA ALA A 218 -17.29 -14.00 -14.63
C ALA A 218 -17.57 -12.55 -15.08
N SER A 219 -18.52 -11.85 -14.45
CA SER A 219 -18.78 -10.43 -14.71
C SER A 219 -17.60 -9.54 -14.29
N LYS A 220 -16.89 -9.89 -13.22
CA LYS A 220 -15.75 -9.12 -12.69
C LYS A 220 -14.47 -9.33 -13.49
N ALA A 221 -14.27 -10.53 -14.05
CA ALA A 221 -13.20 -10.78 -15.01
C ALA A 221 -13.30 -9.84 -16.23
N ARG A 222 -14.53 -9.53 -16.67
CA ARG A 222 -14.78 -8.56 -17.75
C ARG A 222 -14.43 -7.13 -17.35
N HIS A 223 -14.83 -6.70 -16.15
CA HIS A 223 -14.45 -5.36 -15.64
C HIS A 223 -12.93 -5.18 -15.52
N GLY A 224 -12.21 -6.22 -15.11
CA GLY A 224 -10.74 -6.20 -15.10
C GLY A 224 -10.14 -6.10 -16.49
N ILE A 225 -10.72 -6.76 -17.49
CA ILE A 225 -10.30 -6.64 -18.90
C ILE A 225 -10.56 -5.22 -19.41
N ASP A 226 -11.74 -4.65 -19.15
CA ASP A 226 -12.09 -3.30 -19.59
C ASP A 226 -11.13 -2.26 -18.98
N LEU A 227 -10.80 -2.38 -17.69
CA LEU A 227 -9.79 -1.53 -17.06
C LEU A 227 -8.41 -1.63 -17.73
N LEU A 228 -7.95 -2.85 -18.03
CA LEU A 228 -6.66 -3.07 -18.69
C LEU A 228 -6.67 -2.54 -20.12
N MET A 229 -7.81 -2.62 -20.83
CA MET A 229 -7.98 -2.04 -22.16
C MET A 229 -8.00 -0.52 -22.14
N ASP A 230 -8.63 0.09 -21.13
CA ASP A 230 -8.64 1.55 -20.98
C ASP A 230 -7.28 2.10 -20.58
N LEU A 231 -6.53 1.35 -19.75
CA LEU A 231 -5.20 1.74 -19.31
C LEU A 231 -4.14 1.51 -20.41
N ASP A 232 -4.28 0.47 -21.22
CA ASP A 232 -3.44 0.09 -22.39
C ASP A 232 -1.92 0.29 -22.23
N VAL A 233 -1.39 0.08 -21.02
CA VAL A 233 0.05 0.17 -20.72
C VAL A 233 0.56 -1.06 -19.98
N PRO A 234 1.87 -1.39 -20.11
CA PRO A 234 2.46 -2.50 -19.39
C PRO A 234 2.37 -2.32 -17.86
N ILE A 235 1.92 -3.38 -17.18
CA ILE A 235 1.88 -3.46 -15.72
C ILE A 235 2.98 -4.41 -15.23
N PHE A 236 3.89 -3.88 -14.42
CA PHE A 236 4.96 -4.61 -13.76
C PHE A 236 4.59 -4.91 -12.32
N GLN A 237 4.59 -6.19 -11.96
CA GLN A 237 4.35 -6.64 -10.58
C GLN A 237 5.64 -7.26 -10.02
N PRO A 238 6.56 -6.45 -9.47
CA PRO A 238 7.72 -6.99 -8.77
C PRO A 238 7.31 -7.70 -7.48
N ILE A 239 8.18 -8.58 -6.99
CA ILE A 239 7.95 -9.33 -5.74
C ILE A 239 8.63 -8.58 -4.58
N ILE A 240 7.91 -8.45 -3.47
CA ILE A 240 8.40 -7.96 -2.18
C ILE A 240 8.32 -9.14 -1.21
N SER A 241 9.46 -9.61 -0.69
CA SER A 241 9.46 -10.63 0.36
C SER A 241 9.33 -9.96 1.73
N TYR A 242 8.33 -10.38 2.50
CA TYR A 242 8.02 -9.79 3.81
C TYR A 242 8.58 -10.61 4.99
N TYR A 243 8.81 -11.90 4.79
CA TYR A 243 9.15 -12.84 5.87
C TYR A 243 10.54 -13.46 5.71
N THR A 244 11.18 -13.25 4.57
CA THR A 244 12.50 -13.79 4.26
C THR A 244 13.49 -12.64 4.19
N THR A 245 14.61 -12.74 4.91
CA THR A 245 15.67 -11.72 4.77
C THR A 245 16.38 -11.84 3.43
N ARG A 246 17.12 -10.80 3.06
CA ARG A 246 17.94 -10.83 1.84
C ARG A 246 18.90 -12.02 1.84
N GLU A 247 19.61 -12.25 2.95
CA GLU A 247 20.59 -13.35 3.09
C GLU A 247 19.90 -14.71 2.94
N GLN A 248 18.78 -14.90 3.63
CA GLN A 248 17.99 -16.14 3.54
C GLN A 248 17.47 -16.39 2.12
N TRP A 249 17.08 -15.33 1.40
CA TRP A 249 16.64 -15.44 0.03
C TRP A 249 17.79 -15.83 -0.92
N GLU A 250 18.96 -15.20 -0.76
CA GLU A 250 20.16 -15.51 -1.56
C GLU A 250 20.63 -16.97 -1.36
N GLU A 251 20.43 -17.53 -0.16
CA GLU A 251 20.75 -18.93 0.16
C GLU A 251 19.78 -19.96 -0.45
N THR A 252 18.53 -19.58 -0.75
CA THR A 252 17.47 -20.52 -1.18
C THR A 252 17.43 -20.82 -2.69
N ASN A 253 18.50 -20.54 -3.45
CA ASN A 253 18.47 -20.53 -4.92
C ASN A 253 17.32 -19.67 -5.50
N GLY A 254 16.85 -18.69 -4.72
CA GLY A 254 15.71 -17.83 -5.07
C GLY A 254 14.34 -18.47 -4.91
N LEU A 255 14.25 -19.69 -4.36
CA LEU A 255 13.00 -20.42 -4.13
C LEU A 255 12.55 -20.31 -2.66
N SER A 256 11.98 -19.18 -2.25
CA SER A 256 11.38 -19.00 -0.92
C SER A 256 9.94 -19.54 -0.85
N ASN A 257 9.36 -19.67 0.35
CA ASN A 257 7.94 -20.07 0.52
C ASN A 257 6.94 -19.03 -0.04
N ASP A 258 7.39 -17.81 -0.37
CA ASP A 258 6.59 -16.75 -0.99
C ASP A 258 6.16 -17.12 -2.43
N ILE A 259 6.76 -18.18 -2.98
CA ILE A 259 6.52 -18.72 -4.31
C ILE A 259 5.08 -19.24 -4.49
N GLY A 260 4.43 -19.69 -3.43
CA GLY A 260 3.06 -20.22 -3.49
C GLY A 260 2.00 -19.21 -3.96
N TRP A 261 2.28 -17.91 -3.87
CA TRP A 261 1.33 -16.84 -4.21
C TRP A 261 1.65 -16.09 -5.51
N GLY A 262 2.80 -16.34 -6.15
CA GLY A 262 3.24 -15.55 -7.32
C GLY A 262 3.95 -16.32 -8.44
N VAL A 263 4.09 -17.64 -8.36
CA VAL A 263 5.04 -18.35 -9.23
C VAL A 263 4.40 -19.17 -10.33
N ALA A 264 4.49 -18.61 -11.54
CA ALA A 264 4.50 -19.43 -12.74
C ALA A 264 5.30 -18.85 -13.92
N LEU A 265 6.11 -17.77 -13.79
CA LEU A 265 6.85 -17.23 -14.95
C LEU A 265 8.27 -16.70 -14.64
N PRO A 266 9.25 -16.86 -15.55
CA PRO A 266 10.64 -16.39 -15.42
C PRO A 266 10.82 -14.85 -15.44
N GLU A 267 9.74 -14.08 -15.35
CA GLU A 267 9.73 -12.63 -15.54
C GLU A 267 9.66 -11.82 -14.25
N PHE A 268 9.53 -12.46 -13.09
CA PHE A 268 9.42 -11.76 -11.80
C PHE A 268 10.77 -11.30 -11.27
N ILE A 269 10.84 -10.02 -10.86
CA ILE A 269 12.01 -9.40 -10.22
C ILE A 269 11.65 -9.18 -8.75
N ILE A 270 12.37 -9.82 -7.83
CA ILE A 270 12.33 -9.47 -6.41
C ILE A 270 13.09 -8.17 -6.24
N ILE A 271 12.42 -7.14 -5.72
CA ILE A 271 13.01 -5.80 -5.55
C ILE A 271 13.21 -5.41 -4.09
N ALA A 272 12.67 -6.20 -3.16
CA ALA A 272 12.76 -5.93 -1.74
C ALA A 272 12.69 -7.23 -0.93
N ALA A 273 13.34 -7.23 0.21
CA ALA A 273 13.35 -8.32 1.16
C ALA A 273 13.27 -7.80 2.60
N GLY A 274 13.05 -8.72 3.53
CA GLY A 274 13.11 -8.42 4.95
C GLY A 274 14.51 -8.00 5.40
N GLU A 275 14.57 -7.06 6.32
CA GLU A 275 15.74 -6.78 7.15
C GLU A 275 15.32 -6.96 8.60
N ALA A 276 16.03 -7.83 9.32
CA ALA A 276 15.73 -8.09 10.72
C ALA A 276 16.04 -6.86 11.57
N GLN A 277 15.04 -6.35 12.27
CA GLN A 277 15.14 -5.44 13.40
C GLN A 277 14.85 -6.23 14.67
N ASP A 278 15.24 -5.71 15.85
CA ASP A 278 15.23 -6.43 17.14
C ASP A 278 14.05 -7.42 17.32
N ASN A 279 12.82 -6.96 17.10
CA ASN A 279 11.60 -7.75 17.31
C ASN A 279 10.68 -7.85 16.08
N PHE A 280 11.09 -7.33 14.92
CA PHE A 280 10.26 -7.35 13.70
C PHE A 280 11.12 -7.36 12.44
N ILE A 281 10.53 -7.74 11.32
CA ILE A 281 11.20 -7.68 10.02
C ILE A 281 10.66 -6.46 9.29
N ASP A 282 11.54 -5.54 8.91
CA ASP A 282 11.20 -4.38 8.10
C ASP A 282 11.48 -4.65 6.63
N ARG A 283 10.77 -3.99 5.73
CA ARG A 283 10.95 -4.17 4.28
C ARG A 283 12.02 -3.21 3.77
N ARG A 284 13.03 -3.73 3.07
CA ARG A 284 14.11 -2.91 2.50
C ARG A 284 14.26 -3.11 0.99
N PRO A 285 14.51 -2.03 0.22
CA PRO A 285 14.81 -2.15 -1.19
C PRO A 285 16.14 -2.88 -1.41
N ILE A 286 16.18 -3.71 -2.45
CA ILE A 286 17.41 -4.29 -2.99
C ILE A 286 17.82 -3.42 -4.17
N ALA A 287 18.74 -2.48 -3.93
CA ALA A 287 19.07 -1.40 -4.85
C ALA A 287 19.35 -1.87 -6.30
N GLU A 288 20.17 -2.90 -6.48
CA GLU A 288 20.50 -3.43 -7.81
C GLU A 288 19.29 -4.03 -8.55
N ARG A 289 18.28 -4.47 -7.80
CA ARG A 289 17.03 -5.01 -8.36
C ARG A 289 16.05 -3.91 -8.71
N CYS A 290 15.98 -2.83 -7.92
CA CYS A 290 15.24 -1.62 -8.28
C CYS A 290 15.79 -1.01 -9.58
N ILE A 291 17.12 -0.89 -9.71
CA ILE A 291 17.79 -0.45 -10.96
C ILE A 291 17.40 -1.36 -12.13
N LYS A 292 17.39 -2.68 -11.93
CA LYS A 292 17.03 -3.64 -12.98
C LYS A 292 15.56 -3.51 -13.40
N LEU A 293 14.65 -3.31 -12.44
CA LEU A 293 13.24 -3.05 -12.71
C LEU A 293 13.08 -1.76 -13.51
N ALA A 294 13.67 -0.65 -13.04
CA ALA A 294 13.57 0.64 -13.73
C ALA A 294 14.12 0.59 -15.15
N SER A 295 15.27 -0.06 -15.35
CA SER A 295 15.86 -0.31 -16.68
C SER A 295 14.97 -1.16 -17.61
N ARG A 296 14.07 -1.98 -17.05
CA ARG A 296 13.12 -2.77 -17.84
C ARG A 296 11.92 -1.92 -18.22
N VAL A 297 11.38 -1.16 -17.28
CA VAL A 297 10.24 -0.26 -17.48
C VAL A 297 10.58 0.80 -18.54
N GLU A 298 11.74 1.45 -18.44
CA GLU A 298 12.21 2.49 -19.38
C GLU A 298 12.31 2.02 -20.85
N LYS A 299 12.48 0.71 -21.08
CA LYS A 299 12.63 0.15 -22.44
C LYS A 299 11.32 -0.14 -23.15
N TRP A 300 10.21 -0.18 -22.40
CA TRP A 300 8.87 -0.38 -22.96
C TRP A 300 8.31 0.94 -23.45
#